data_AF-A0A9P1D7N7-F1
#
_entry.id   AF-A0A9P1D7N7-F1
#
_cell.length_a   1.000
_cell.length_b   1.000
_cell.length_c   1.000
_cell.angle_alpha   90.00
_cell.angle_beta   90.00
_cell.angle_gamma   90.00
#
_symmetry.space_group_name_H-M   'P 1'
#
loop_
_entity.id
_entity.type
_entity.pdbx_description
1 polymer ?
#
loop_
_entity_poly.entity_id
_entity_poly.type
_entity_poly.pdbx_seq_one_letter_code
_entity_poly.pdbx_strand_id
1 'polypeptide(L)' 'MLPQSSTISEGWIKSPGHRKNLEGAFDLCGIGVAQASTGEFFFTQLFARSAGGALC' A
#
# COMPACT_ATOMS: atom_id res chain seq x y z
N MET A 1 -17.58 -9.33 -3.11
CA MET A 1 -17.04 -8.86 -1.81
C MET A 1 -15.56 -8.62 -2.02
N LEU A 2 -15.08 -7.39 -1.91
CA LEU A 2 -13.63 -7.12 -2.02
C LEU A 2 -12.91 -7.87 -0.89
N PRO A 3 -11.72 -8.46 -1.13
CA PRO A 3 -10.93 -9.01 -0.04
C PRO A 3 -10.67 -7.87 0.97
N GLN A 4 -10.84 -8.18 2.25
CA GLN A 4 -10.71 -7.15 3.28
C GLN A 4 -9.26 -6.66 3.31
N SER A 5 -9.08 -5.33 3.33
CA SER A 5 -7.78 -4.67 3.32
C SER A 5 -6.82 -5.21 4.40
N SER A 6 -7.36 -5.68 5.53
CA SER A 6 -6.60 -6.28 6.64
C SER A 6 -5.79 -7.52 6.22
N THR A 7 -6.37 -8.41 5.42
CA THR A 7 -5.72 -9.66 5.02
C THR A 7 -4.51 -9.42 4.10
N ILE A 8 -4.56 -8.36 3.29
CA ILE A 8 -3.48 -7.97 2.37
C ILE A 8 -2.34 -7.32 3.15
N SER A 9 -2.67 -6.40 4.08
CA SER A 9 -1.70 -5.75 4.95
C SER A 9 -0.91 -6.76 5.79
N GLU A 10 -1.55 -7.81 6.30
CA GLU A 10 -0.86 -8.89 7.03
C GLU A 10 0.17 -9.63 6.17
N GLY A 11 -0.12 -9.86 4.88
CA GLY A 11 0.80 -10.48 3.94
C GLY A 11 2.06 -9.61 3.70
N TRP A 12 1.89 -8.29 3.61
CA TRP A 12 2.99 -7.35 3.42
C TRP A 12 3.80 -7.14 4.70
N ILE A 13 3.16 -7.09 5.87
CA ILE A 13 3.84 -6.99 7.17
C ILE A 13 4.77 -8.20 7.39
N LYS A 14 4.36 -9.40 6.98
CA LYS A 14 5.16 -10.63 7.15
C LYS A 14 6.35 -10.73 6.19
N SER A 15 6.41 -9.88 5.16
CA SER A 15 7.51 -9.85 4.19
C SER A 15 8.52 -8.73 4.54
N PRO A 16 9.80 -9.05 4.80
CA PRO A 16 10.80 -8.06 5.21
C PRO A 16 10.98 -6.91 4.20
N GLY A 17 10.92 -7.21 2.90
CA GLY A 17 11.06 -6.20 1.84
C GLY A 17 9.88 -5.24 1.78
N HIS A 18 8.65 -5.75 1.91
CA HIS A 18 7.45 -4.91 1.90
C HIS A 18 7.30 -4.10 3.19
N ARG A 19 7.67 -4.67 4.35
CA ARG A 19 7.71 -3.97 5.63
C ARG A 19 8.61 -2.72 5.58
N LYS A 20 9.79 -2.82 4.97
CA LYS A 20 10.68 -1.67 4.80
C LYS A 20 10.03 -0.51 4.03
N ASN A 21 9.19 -0.81 3.05
CA ASN A 21 8.45 0.21 2.30
C ASN A 21 7.31 0.82 3.12
N LEU A 22 6.66 0.03 3.99
CA LEU A 22 5.60 0.48 4.90
C LEU A 22 6.14 1.39 6.02
N GLU A 23 7.35 1.14 6.51
CA GLU A 23 8.02 1.90 7.58
C GLU A 23 8.78 3.13 7.06
N GLY A 24 8.70 3.43 5.76
CA GLY A 24 9.36 4.60 5.17
C GLY A 24 8.76 5.93 5.63
N ALA A 25 9.54 7.01 5.49
CA ALA A 25 9.12 8.37 5.84
C ALA A 25 8.18 8.96 4.76
N PHE A 26 6.95 8.47 4.74
CA PHE A 26 5.88 8.88 3.84
C PHE A 26 4.68 9.38 4.67
N ASP A 27 3.98 10.39 4.15
CA ASP A 27 2.77 10.96 4.77
C ASP A 27 1.53 10.77 3.88
N LEU A 28 1.72 10.25 2.67
CA LEU A 28 0.67 9.96 1.70
C LEU A 28 0.70 8.49 1.30
N CYS A 29 -0.48 7.89 1.26
CA CYS A 29 -0.69 6.51 0.79
C CYS A 29 -1.85 6.48 -0.21
N GLY A 30 -1.61 5.93 -1.40
CA GLY A 30 -2.62 5.66 -2.41
C GLY A 30 -2.77 4.17 -2.65
N ILE A 31 -4.01 3.68 -2.76
CA ILE A 31 -4.32 2.27 -3.03
C ILE A 31 -5.19 2.19 -4.29
N GLY A 32 -4.72 1.44 -5.28
CA GLY A 32 -5.47 1.09 -6.48
C GLY A 32 -5.87 -0.38 -6.47
N VAL A 33 -7.07 -0.67 -6.97
CA VAL A 33 -7.59 -2.04 -7.11
C VAL A 33 -8.10 -2.24 -8.52
N ALA A 34 -7.68 -3.32 -9.16
CA ALA A 34 -8.20 -3.76 -10.45
C ALA A 34 -8.67 -5.21 -10.36
N GLN A 35 -9.73 -5.56 -11.08
CA GLN A 35 -10.22 -6.93 -11.18
C GLN A 35 -10.02 -7.43 -12.62
N ALA A 36 -9.39 -8.58 -12.78
CA ALA A 36 -9.31 -9.25 -14.07
C ALA A 36 -10.67 -9.84 -14.46
N SER A 37 -10.88 -10.10 -15.75
CA SER A 37 -12.07 -10.79 -16.25
C SER A 37 -12.26 -12.20 -15.66
N THR A 38 -11.18 -12.81 -15.16
CA THR A 38 -11.16 -14.08 -14.43
C THR A 38 -11.66 -13.98 -12.99
N GLY A 39 -11.89 -12.76 -12.48
CA GLY A 39 -12.35 -12.48 -11.12
C GLY A 39 -11.22 -12.23 -10.11
N GLU A 40 -9.97 -12.38 -10.50
CA GLU A 40 -8.79 -12.12 -9.66
C GLU A 40 -8.60 -10.63 -9.38
N PHE A 41 -8.23 -10.27 -8.15
CA PHE A 41 -8.02 -8.89 -7.72
C PHE A 41 -6.54 -8.56 -7.60
N PHE A 42 -6.14 -7.45 -8.22
CA PHE A 42 -4.79 -6.90 -8.17
C PHE A 42 -4.81 -5.61 -7.36
N PHE A 43 -3.87 -5.51 -6.42
CA PHE A 43 -3.73 -4.37 -5.54
C PHE A 43 -2.38 -3.70 -5.79
N THR A 44 -2.39 -2.38 -5.85
CA THR A 44 -1.16 -1.58 -5.90
C THR A 44 -1.23 -0.55 -4.80
N GLN A 45 -0.17 -0.45 -4.00
CA GLN A 45 -0.02 0.57 -2.99
C GLN A 45 1.20 1.43 -3.31
N LEU A 46 1.00 2.74 -3.32
CA LEU A 46 2.03 3.73 -3.54
C LEU A 46 2.17 4.60 -2.29
N PHE A 47 3.42 4.87 -1.92
CA PHE A 47 3.76 5.77 -0.84
C PHE A 47 4.47 7.00 -1.39
N ALA A 48 4.09 8.18 -0.91
CA ALA A 48 4.69 9.44 -1.30
C ALA A 48 4.92 10.31 -0.07
N ARG A 49 5.86 11.25 -0.20
CA ARG A 49 6.12 12.29 0.81
C ARG A 49 5.71 13.63 0.23
N SER A 50 4.82 14.36 0.90
CA SER A 50 4.49 15.72 0.53
C SER A 50 5.71 16.63 0.76
N ALA A 51 5.89 17.65 -0.09
CA ALA A 51 7.00 18.59 0.05
C ALA A 51 6.90 19.50 1.30
N GLY A 52 5.83 19.37 2.10
CA GLY A 52 5.47 20.30 3.18
C GLY A 52 6.19 20.09 4.51
N GLY A 53 7.10 19.13 4.64
CA GLY A 53 7.80 18.84 5.90
C GLY A 53 9.07 19.64 6.17
N ALA A 54 9.45 20.57 5.29
CA ALA A 54 10.72 21.32 5.40
C ALA A 54 10.54 22.82 5.15
N LEU A 55 9.58 23.47 5.82
CA LEU A 55 9.52 24.93 5.94
C LEU A 55 8.85 25.32 7.28
N CYS A 56 9.62 25.33 8.36
CA CYS A 56 9.46 26.24 9.50
C CYS A 56 10.82 26.50 10.14
#